data_AF-A0AAW0KUX9-F1
#
_entry.id   AF-A0AAW0KUX9-F1
#
_cell.length_a   1.000
_cell.length_b   1.000
_cell.length_c   1.000
_cell.angle_alpha   90.00
_cell.angle_beta   90.00
_cell.angle_gamma   90.00
#
_symmetry.space_group_name_H-M   'P 1'
#
loop_
_entity.id
_entity.type
_entity.pdbx_description
1 polymer ?
#
loop_
_entity_poly.entity_id
_entity_poly.type
_entity_poly.pdbx_seq_one_letter_code
_entity_poly.pdbx_strand_id
1 'polypeptide(L)'
;MKIPTRIAFSFLFFIILCKSNFLAKAQNRTISVNVGVILDFDTWTGKMGLSCINMALADFYGSNSHYKTRLLLSSRDSKSDVVEAAAAGKSP
;
A
#
# COMPACT_ATOMS: atom_id res chain seq x y z
N MET A 1 -53.13 8.11 10.87
CA MET A 1 -52.16 8.12 11.98
C MET A 1 -51.19 9.29 11.73
N LYS A 2 -51.31 10.41 12.46
CA LYS A 2 -50.47 11.61 12.24
C LYS A 2 -49.16 11.43 13.01
N ILE A 3 -48.05 11.34 12.30
CA ILE A 3 -46.71 11.34 12.92
C ILE A 3 -46.51 12.74 13.53
N PRO A 4 -46.21 12.85 14.82
CA PRO A 4 -46.01 14.14 15.46
C PRO A 4 -44.77 14.81 14.88
N THR A 5 -44.92 16.07 14.46
CA THR A 5 -43.88 16.86 13.78
C THR A 5 -42.55 16.89 14.53
N ARG A 6 -42.57 16.82 15.87
CA ARG A 6 -41.37 16.76 16.71
C ARG A 6 -40.51 15.52 16.47
N ILE A 7 -41.14 14.37 16.24
CA ILE A 7 -40.42 13.11 15.92
C ILE A 7 -39.77 13.22 14.55
N ALA A 8 -40.49 13.77 13.56
CA ALA A 8 -39.95 14.00 12.22
C ALA A 8 -38.72 14.93 12.25
N PHE A 9 -38.78 16.03 13.01
CA PHE A 9 -37.64 16.94 13.19
C PHE A 9 -36.44 16.28 13.89
N SER A 10 -36.69 15.47 14.92
CA SER A 10 -35.64 14.73 15.62
C SER A 10 -34.92 13.75 14.69
N PHE A 11 -35.66 13.02 13.86
CA PHE A 11 -35.09 12.12 12.86
C PHE A 11 -34.29 12.87 11.80
N LEU A 12 -34.80 14.01 11.34
CA LEU A 12 -34.13 14.84 10.33
C LEU A 12 -32.81 15.41 10.87
N PHE A 13 -32.80 15.84 12.13
CA PHE A 13 -31.59 16.29 12.83
C PHE A 13 -30.58 15.15 13.03
N PHE A 14 -31.04 13.95 13.40
CA PHE A 14 -30.18 12.77 13.54
C PHE A 14 -29.54 12.37 12.20
N ILE A 15 -30.29 12.41 11.09
CA ILE A 15 -29.77 12.17 9.74
C ILE A 15 -28.72 13.21 9.33
N ILE A 16 -28.93 14.49 9.65
CA ILE A 16 -27.95 15.56 9.38
C ILE A 16 -26.67 15.32 10.20
N LEU A 17 -26.78 14.97 11.49
CA LEU A 17 -25.65 14.64 12.35
C LEU A 17 -24.90 13.37 11.90
N CYS A 18 -25.61 12.34 11.44
CA CYS A 18 -24.96 11.14 10.91
C CYS A 18 -24.15 11.44 9.64
N LYS A 19 -24.63 12.36 8.78
CA LYS A 19 -23.92 12.76 7.56
C LYS A 19 -22.64 13.55 7.84
N SER A 20 -22.62 14.41 8.86
CA SER A 20 -21.42 15.19 9.20
C SER A 20 -20.30 14.33 9.79
N ASN A 21 -20.62 13.28 10.55
CA ASN A 21 -19.62 12.33 11.07
C ASN A 21 -19.02 11.43 10.00
N PHE A 22 -19.73 11.17 8.89
CA PHE A 22 -19.23 10.32 7.80
C PHE A 22 -18.27 11.05 6.84
N LEU A 23 -18.21 12.38 6.89
CA LEU A 23 -17.34 13.20 6.03
C LEU A 23 -15.98 13.55 6.67
N ALA A 24 -15.57 12.82 7.71
CA ALA A 24 -14.17 12.81 8.12
C ALA A 24 -13.35 12.04 7.07
N LYS A 25 -12.93 12.73 6.00
CA LYS A 25 -12.02 12.19 4.99
C LYS A 25 -10.71 11.83 5.68
N ALA A 26 -10.55 10.56 6.03
CA ALA A 26 -9.28 10.03 6.52
C ALA A 26 -8.21 10.39 5.49
N GLN A 27 -7.21 11.17 5.89
CA GLN A 27 -6.09 11.52 5.03
C GLN A 27 -5.38 10.21 4.66
N ASN A 28 -5.64 9.69 3.46
CA ASN A 28 -4.99 8.50 2.92
C ASN A 28 -3.58 8.88 2.45
N ARG A 29 -2.75 9.26 3.41
CA ARG A 29 -1.33 9.50 3.20
C ARG A 29 -0.65 8.15 3.09
N THR A 30 -0.37 7.73 1.87
CA THR A 30 0.49 6.59 1.59
C THR A 30 1.93 6.98 1.89
N ILE A 31 2.66 6.14 2.63
CA ILE A 31 4.07 6.36 2.97
C ILE A 31 4.89 5.42 2.10
N SER A 32 5.68 5.95 1.17
CA SER A 32 6.55 5.13 0.32
C SER A 32 7.89 4.90 1.00
N VAL A 33 8.35 3.65 1.02
CA VAL A 33 9.66 3.24 1.54
C VAL A 33 10.45 2.62 0.40
N ASN A 34 11.56 3.23 0.01
CA ASN A 34 12.44 2.69 -1.01
C ASN A 34 13.26 1.52 -0.46
N VAL A 35 13.25 0.39 -1.18
CA VAL A 35 14.00 -0.82 -0.82
C VAL A 35 14.82 -1.26 -2.03
N GLY A 36 16.14 -1.33 -1.85
CA GLY A 36 17.04 -1.89 -2.87
C GLY A 36 16.98 -3.41 -2.88
N VAL A 37 16.91 -4.00 -4.07
CA VAL A 37 16.95 -5.46 -4.27
C VAL A 37 18.01 -5.76 -5.32
N ILE A 38 19.02 -6.54 -5.00
CA ILE A 38 20.08 -6.94 -5.94
C ILE A 38 20.04 -8.45 -6.07
N LEU A 39 19.78 -8.94 -7.27
CA LEU A 39 19.67 -10.36 -7.60
C LEU A 39 20.30 -10.59 -8.97
N ASP A 40 20.69 -11.84 -9.24
CA ASP A 40 21.15 -12.25 -10.57
C ASP A 40 19.94 -12.54 -11.46
N PHE A 41 19.66 -11.66 -12.41
CA PHE A 41 18.49 -11.81 -13.29
C PHE A 41 18.68 -12.85 -14.39
N ASP A 42 19.90 -13.34 -14.62
CA ASP A 42 20.17 -14.38 -15.59
C ASP A 42 19.90 -15.77 -14.99
N THR A 43 20.01 -15.92 -13.67
CA THR A 43 19.69 -17.18 -12.97
C THR A 43 18.19 -17.40 -12.76
N TRP A 44 17.79 -18.67 -12.77
CA TRP A 44 16.43 -19.08 -12.39
C TRP A 44 16.08 -18.61 -10.97
N THR A 45 16.99 -18.78 -10.02
CA THR A 45 16.80 -18.42 -8.62
C THR A 45 16.57 -16.92 -8.44
N GLY A 46 17.33 -16.05 -9.13
CA GLY A 46 17.14 -14.60 -9.02
C GLY A 46 15.83 -14.13 -9.64
N LYS A 47 15.45 -14.68 -10.82
CA LYS A 47 14.14 -14.42 -11.44
C LYS A 47 12.99 -14.86 -10.52
N MET A 48 13.05 -16.10 -10.02
CA MET A 48 12.05 -16.65 -9.11
C MET A 48 11.97 -15.86 -7.81
N GLY A 49 13.10 -15.47 -7.23
CA GLY A 49 13.16 -14.65 -6.02
C GLY A 49 12.44 -13.32 -6.20
N LEU A 50 12.71 -12.60 -7.30
CA LEU A 50 12.03 -11.34 -7.61
C LEU A 50 10.51 -11.52 -7.79
N SER A 51 10.09 -12.58 -8.49
CA SER A 51 8.67 -12.91 -8.64
C SER A 51 7.99 -13.19 -7.30
N CYS A 52 8.62 -14.00 -6.43
CA CYS A 52 8.09 -14.30 -5.11
C CYS A 52 7.96 -13.06 -4.23
N ILE A 53 8.94 -12.15 -4.27
CA ILE A 53 8.87 -10.88 -3.54
C ILE A 53 7.67 -10.04 -4.03
N ASN A 54 7.51 -9.90 -5.35
CA ASN A 54 6.42 -9.12 -5.93
C ASN A 54 5.04 -9.73 -5.59
N MET A 55 4.90 -11.05 -5.67
CA MET A 55 3.66 -11.73 -5.28
C MET A 55 3.35 -11.54 -3.80
N ALA A 56 4.33 -11.73 -2.91
CA ALA A 56 4.14 -11.53 -1.48
C ALA A 56 3.70 -10.10 -1.14
N LEU A 57 4.23 -9.09 -1.84
CA LEU A 57 3.78 -7.70 -1.68
C LEU A 57 2.34 -7.51 -2.18
N ALA A 58 1.99 -8.08 -3.33
CA ALA A 58 0.63 -8.00 -3.85
C ALA A 58 -0.37 -8.65 -2.87
N ASP A 59 -0.07 -9.85 -2.38
CA ASP A 59 -0.91 -10.57 -1.42
C ASP A 59 -1.04 -9.83 -0.09
N PHE A 60 0.09 -9.34 0.45
CA PHE A 60 0.11 -8.57 1.69
C PHE A 60 -0.74 -7.31 1.56
N TYR A 61 -0.56 -6.53 0.50
CA TYR A 61 -1.26 -5.27 0.29
C TYR A 61 -2.72 -5.42 -0.13
N GLY A 62 -3.05 -6.52 -0.81
CA GLY A 62 -4.44 -6.89 -1.12
C GLY A 62 -5.21 -7.29 0.13
N SER A 63 -4.57 -8.05 1.03
CA SER A 63 -5.17 -8.50 2.29
C SER A 63 -5.20 -7.41 3.36
N ASN A 64 -4.26 -6.47 3.32
CA ASN A 64 -4.09 -5.39 4.30
C ASN A 64 -4.33 -4.01 3.65
N SER A 65 -5.52 -3.76 3.11
CA SER A 65 -5.86 -2.51 2.43
C SER A 65 -5.69 -1.25 3.30
N HIS A 66 -5.79 -1.39 4.62
CA HIS A 66 -5.60 -0.32 5.60
C HIS A 66 -4.12 0.03 5.86
N TYR A 67 -3.17 -0.84 5.47
CA TYR A 67 -1.75 -0.55 5.60
C TYR A 67 -1.35 0.54 4.59
N LYS A 68 -0.90 1.68 5.11
CA LYS A 68 -0.58 2.86 4.28
C LYS A 68 0.88 2.91 3.83
N THR A 69 1.76 2.13 4.46
CA THR A 69 3.16 2.01 4.03
C THR A 69 3.24 1.14 2.78
N ARG A 70 3.94 1.61 1.75
CA ARG A 70 4.16 0.88 0.49
C ARG A 70 5.65 0.77 0.23
N LEU A 71 6.14 -0.45 0.08
CA LEU A 71 7.52 -0.70 -0.36
C LEU A 71 7.63 -0.43 -1.86
N LEU A 72 8.58 0.41 -2.24
CA LEU A 72 8.97 0.66 -3.62
C LEU A 72 10.30 -0.04 -3.87
N LEU A 73 10.24 -1.14 -4.64
CA LEU A 73 11.42 -1.92 -4.94
C LEU A 73 12.25 -1.25 -6.04
N SER A 74 13.52 -1.02 -5.76
CA SER A 74 14.53 -0.66 -6.75
C SER A 74 15.39 -1.90 -7.01
N SER A 75 14.98 -2.70 -7.98
CA SER A 75 15.64 -3.95 -8.33
C SER A 75 16.77 -3.72 -9.33
N ARG A 76 17.95 -4.29 -9.08
CA ARG A 76 19.13 -4.21 -9.95
C ARG A 76 19.72 -5.59 -10.17
N ASP A 77 20.27 -5.80 -11.36
CA ASP A 77 20.92 -7.05 -11.74
C ASP A 77 22.36 -7.10 -11.21
N SER A 78 22.74 -8.22 -10.60
CA SER A 78 24.11 -8.47 -10.16
C SER A 78 25.02 -8.97 -11.28
N LYS A 79 24.46 -9.41 -12.42
CA LYS A 79 25.22 -9.94 -13.58
C LYS A 79 26.21 -11.06 -13.23
N SER A 80 25.88 -11.88 -12.21
CA SER A 80 26.78 -12.89 -11.64
C SER A 80 28.17 -12.38 -11.18
N ASP A 81 28.34 -11.07 -11.00
CA ASP A 81 29.63 -10.47 -10.67
C ASP A 81 29.56 -9.70 -9.34
N VAL A 82 30.52 -9.96 -8.46
CA VAL A 82 30.54 -9.40 -7.10
C VAL A 82 30.84 -7.90 -7.09
N VAL A 83 31.59 -7.38 -8.07
CA VAL A 83 31.92 -5.97 -8.20
C VAL A 83 30.72 -5.21 -8.77
N GLU A 84 30.08 -5.76 -9.79
CA GLU A 84 28.82 -5.22 -10.35
C GLU A 84 27.72 -5.23 -9.28
N ALA A 85 27.58 -6.30 -8.50
CA ALA A 85 26.63 -6.36 -7.39
C ALA A 85 26.90 -5.28 -6.34
N ALA A 86 28.17 -5.10 -5.93
CA ALA A 86 28.55 -4.05 -4.98
C ALA A 86 28.31 -2.64 -5.55
N ALA A 87 28.59 -2.43 -6.84
CA ALA A 87 28.34 -1.18 -7.53
C ALA A 87 26.84 -0.88 -7.66
N ALA A 88 26.01 -1.89 -7.88
CA ALA A 88 24.55 -1.75 -7.90
C ALA A 88 23.98 -1.32 -6.54
N GLY A 89 24.66 -1.67 -5.44
CA GLY A 89 24.30 -1.25 -4.08
C GLY A 89 24.68 0.18 -3.73
N LYS A 90 25.54 0.84 -4.54
CA LYS A 90 25.75 2.28 -4.42
C LYS A 90 24.49 2.99 -4.91
N SER A 91 23.85 3.70 -3.98
CA SER A 91 22.83 4.69 -4.29
C SER A 91 23.34 5.66 -5.38
N PRO A 92 22.47 6.19 -6.27
CA PRO A 92 22.67 7.57 -6.68
C PRO A 92 22.65 8.50 -5.47
#